data_AF-A0A260ZTQ3-F1
#
_entry.id   AF-A0A260ZTQ3-F1
#
_cell.length_a   1.000
_cell.length_b   1.000
_cell.length_c   1.000
_cell.angle_alpha   90.00
_cell.angle_beta   90.00
_cell.angle_gamma   90.00
#
_symmetry.space_group_name_H-M   'P 1'
#
loop_
_entity.id
_entity.type
_entity.pdbx_description
1 polymer ?
#
loop_
_entity_poly.entity_id
_entity_poly.type
_entity_poly.pdbx_seq_one_letter_code
_entity_poly.pdbx_strand_id
1 'polypeptide(L)'
;MFHQFQLQPCVSQPLAWKPRRILRPPTNFEDLFARYYHRECMKCSKSPLNPIICLFCGELLCLDDCCQTTQQHASADRITHTSEMESHAECCSSSSGLFISLTSSMILVSRGRQSAIWGTVYLDAHKEEDRNLKRGKPLYLCETRLRWLEYDWADQEWQRVYQWYSMFHSNVFINSIRDCHLHQ
;
A
#
# COMPACT_ATOMS: atom_id res chain seq x y z
N MET A 1 52.93 22.24 31.73
CA MET A 1 51.50 22.16 32.12
C MET A 1 50.71 22.08 30.81
N PHE A 2 50.41 20.87 30.32
CA PHE A 2 49.69 20.67 29.06
C PHE A 2 48.25 20.28 29.38
N HIS A 3 47.28 21.11 28.99
CA HIS A 3 45.86 20.78 29.07
C HIS A 3 45.51 19.82 27.93
N GLN A 4 45.10 18.61 28.32
CA GLN A 4 44.62 17.58 27.43
C GLN A 4 43.14 17.90 27.12
N PHE A 5 42.87 18.46 25.95
CA PHE A 5 41.50 18.61 25.46
C PHE A 5 40.95 17.23 25.09
N GLN A 6 40.05 16.69 25.92
CA GLN A 6 39.26 15.52 25.57
C GLN A 6 38.14 15.95 24.62
N LEU A 7 38.26 15.59 23.34
CA LEU A 7 37.16 15.69 22.39
C LEU A 7 36.10 14.65 22.78
N GLN A 8 34.96 15.10 23.30
CA GLN A 8 33.79 14.23 23.47
C GLN A 8 33.16 13.97 22.10
N PRO A 9 32.94 12.71 21.70
CA PRO A 9 32.16 12.40 20.51
C PRO A 9 30.71 12.86 20.73
N CYS A 10 30.20 13.76 19.89
CA CYS A 10 28.86 14.33 19.96
C CYS A 10 27.71 13.33 19.66
N VAL A 11 28.04 12.07 19.37
CA VAL A 11 27.06 11.09 18.85
C VAL A 11 27.15 9.81 19.66
N SER A 12 26.24 9.65 20.62
CA SER A 12 26.17 8.51 21.54
C SER A 12 25.42 7.29 20.98
N GLN A 13 24.94 7.36 19.74
CA GLN A 13 24.30 6.22 19.05
C GLN A 13 24.77 6.19 17.59
N PRO A 14 25.11 5.03 17.02
CA PRO A 14 25.32 4.95 15.58
C PRO A 14 24.07 5.47 14.88
N LEU A 15 24.27 6.24 13.81
CA LEU A 15 23.22 6.66 12.87
C LEU A 15 22.68 5.39 12.20
N ALA A 16 21.85 4.63 12.92
CA ALA A 16 21.28 3.40 12.42
C ALA A 16 20.29 3.78 11.32
N TRP A 17 20.55 3.29 10.11
CA TRP A 17 19.59 3.35 9.01
C TRP A 17 18.32 2.63 9.45
N LYS A 18 17.27 3.41 9.71
CA LYS A 18 15.95 2.85 10.01
C LYS A 18 15.16 2.81 8.70
N PRO A 19 14.65 1.64 8.29
CA PRO A 19 13.81 1.57 7.10
C PRO A 19 12.57 2.43 7.29
N ARG A 20 12.02 2.95 6.19
CA ARG A 20 10.75 3.69 6.21
C ARG A 20 9.66 2.76 6.73
N ARG A 21 9.08 3.10 7.88
CA ARG A 21 8.03 2.30 8.50
C ARG A 21 6.68 2.64 7.89
N ILE A 22 5.87 1.62 7.64
CA ILE A 22 4.44 1.79 7.34
C ILE A 22 3.67 2.12 8.63
N LEU A 23 2.56 2.83 8.46
CA LEU A 23 1.54 3.00 9.49
C LEU A 23 0.95 1.64 9.83
N ARG A 24 0.92 1.32 11.13
CA ARG A 24 0.20 0.15 11.62
C ARG A 24 -1.31 0.39 11.47
N PRO A 25 -2.02 -0.43 10.70
CA PRO A 25 -3.47 -0.32 10.64
C PRO A 25 -4.09 -0.88 11.94
N PRO A 26 -5.37 -0.58 12.23
CA PRO A 26 -6.05 -1.06 13.43
C PRO A 26 -6.02 -2.60 13.58
N THR A 27 -6.09 -3.09 14.83
CA THR A 27 -6.10 -4.53 15.10
C THR A 27 -7.30 -5.22 14.45
N ASN A 28 -8.49 -4.63 14.46
CA ASN A 28 -9.65 -5.17 13.76
C ASN A 28 -9.78 -4.50 12.39
N PHE A 29 -9.98 -5.30 11.34
CA PHE A 29 -10.23 -4.76 10.01
C PHE A 29 -11.52 -3.92 9.95
N GLU A 30 -12.53 -4.29 10.73
CA GLU A 30 -13.79 -3.55 10.85
C GLU A 30 -13.57 -2.11 11.32
N ASP A 31 -12.63 -1.87 12.23
CA ASP A 31 -12.29 -0.51 12.69
C ASP A 31 -11.68 0.33 11.56
N LEU A 32 -10.87 -0.30 10.71
CA LEU A 32 -10.32 0.34 9.53
C LEU A 32 -11.42 0.64 8.52
N PHE A 33 -12.27 -0.35 8.22
CA PHE A 33 -13.38 -0.22 7.30
C PHE A 33 -14.34 0.89 7.74
N ALA A 34 -14.81 0.84 8.99
CA ALA A 34 -15.74 1.82 9.55
C ALA A 34 -15.16 3.25 9.54
N ARG A 35 -13.84 3.40 9.74
CA ARG A 35 -13.18 4.72 9.69
C ARG A 35 -13.32 5.40 8.32
N TYR A 36 -13.28 4.63 7.23
CA TYR A 36 -13.30 5.14 5.85
C TYR A 36 -14.63 4.89 5.12
N TYR A 37 -15.56 4.18 5.75
CA TYR A 37 -16.87 3.90 5.19
C TYR A 37 -17.59 5.19 4.78
N HIS A 38 -18.07 5.23 3.53
CA HIS A 38 -18.72 6.38 2.89
C HIS A 38 -17.92 7.69 2.87
N ARG A 39 -16.62 7.67 3.15
CA ARG A 39 -15.78 8.85 2.91
C ARG A 39 -15.59 9.07 1.42
N GLU A 40 -15.55 10.34 1.04
CA GLU A 40 -15.33 10.75 -0.33
C GLU A 40 -13.84 10.85 -0.64
N CYS A 41 -13.46 10.47 -1.86
CA CYS A 41 -12.12 10.72 -2.38
C CYS A 41 -11.89 12.22 -2.53
N MET A 42 -10.73 12.70 -2.07
CA MET A 42 -10.37 14.12 -2.12
C MET A 42 -10.24 14.66 -3.56
N LYS A 43 -9.96 13.78 -4.54
CA LYS A 43 -9.76 14.15 -5.94
C LYS A 43 -11.05 14.24 -6.75
N CYS A 44 -11.96 13.28 -6.60
CA CYS A 44 -13.22 13.27 -7.37
C CYS A 44 -14.48 13.62 -6.55
N SER A 45 -14.37 13.80 -5.23
CA SER A 45 -15.48 14.11 -4.32
C SER A 45 -16.62 13.09 -4.39
N LYS A 46 -16.29 11.82 -4.64
CA LYS A 46 -17.22 10.69 -4.67
C LYS A 46 -16.72 9.60 -3.74
N SER A 47 -17.64 8.81 -3.17
CA SER A 47 -17.29 7.57 -2.49
C SER A 47 -16.66 6.60 -3.51
N PRO A 48 -15.40 6.14 -3.32
CA PRO A 48 -14.77 5.23 -4.26
C PRO A 48 -15.50 3.89 -4.35
N LEU A 49 -15.52 3.27 -5.53
CA LEU A 49 -16.06 1.91 -5.71
C LEU A 49 -15.06 0.85 -5.25
N ASN A 50 -13.78 1.03 -5.60
CA ASN A 50 -12.68 0.21 -5.11
C ASN A 50 -11.74 1.09 -4.24
N PRO A 51 -12.16 1.41 -3.00
CA PRO A 51 -11.36 2.22 -2.08
C PRO A 51 -10.11 1.49 -1.60
N ILE A 52 -8.97 2.18 -1.67
CA ILE A 52 -7.69 1.72 -1.11
C ILE A 52 -7.14 2.79 -0.15
N ILE A 53 -6.44 2.34 0.89
CA ILE A 53 -5.80 3.23 1.87
C ILE A 53 -4.28 3.12 1.76
N CYS A 54 -3.58 4.26 1.65
CA CYS A 54 -2.13 4.29 1.67
C CYS A 54 -1.59 3.96 3.08
N LEU A 55 -0.69 2.98 3.17
CA LEU A 55 -0.09 2.57 4.44
C LEU A 55 1.07 3.48 4.90
N PHE A 56 1.38 4.57 4.20
CA PHE A 56 2.37 5.55 4.66
C PHE A 56 1.75 6.82 5.25
N CYS A 57 0.63 7.29 4.68
CA CYS A 57 -0.04 8.52 5.11
C CYS A 57 -1.49 8.31 5.57
N GLY A 58 -2.10 7.16 5.29
CA GLY A 58 -3.50 6.89 5.63
C GLY A 58 -4.52 7.52 4.67
N GLU A 59 -4.10 8.05 3.53
CA GLU A 59 -5.02 8.67 2.58
C GLU A 59 -5.90 7.63 1.86
N LEU A 60 -7.18 7.98 1.69
CA LEU A 60 -8.17 7.21 0.93
C LEU A 60 -8.09 7.59 -0.56
N LEU A 61 -7.92 6.59 -1.42
CA LEU A 61 -7.77 6.77 -2.86
C LEU A 61 -8.78 5.88 -3.61
N CYS A 62 -9.10 6.29 -4.83
CA CYS A 62 -9.78 5.49 -5.84
C CYS A 62 -8.76 4.61 -6.56
N LEU A 63 -8.98 3.29 -6.55
CA LEU A 63 -8.23 2.40 -7.44
C LEU A 63 -8.75 2.46 -8.88
N ASP A 64 -10.01 2.82 -9.07
CA ASP A 64 -10.66 2.98 -10.37
C ASP A 64 -10.05 4.11 -11.23
N ASP A 65 -10.31 4.05 -12.54
CA ASP A 65 -9.77 5.03 -13.50
C ASP A 65 -10.38 6.45 -13.37
N CYS A 66 -11.36 6.67 -12.49
CA CYS A 66 -12.04 7.96 -12.33
C CYS A 66 -11.12 9.10 -11.83
N CYS A 67 -10.01 8.75 -11.19
CA CYS A 67 -9.05 9.67 -10.61
C CYS A 67 -7.68 9.60 -11.32
N GLN A 68 -7.63 9.15 -12.57
CA GLN A 68 -6.40 9.15 -13.35
C GLN A 68 -5.85 10.57 -13.57
N THR A 69 -4.53 10.68 -13.60
CA THR A 69 -3.82 11.88 -14.03
C THR A 69 -3.35 11.67 -15.46
N THR A 70 -3.56 12.68 -16.31
CA THR A 70 -3.10 12.68 -17.70
C THR A 70 -1.91 13.62 -17.83
N GLN A 71 -0.78 13.11 -18.32
CA GLN A 71 0.42 13.90 -18.59
C GLN A 71 0.79 13.83 -20.08
N GLN A 72 0.99 15.01 -20.69
CA GLN A 72 1.51 15.15 -22.04
C GLN A 72 2.98 15.54 -21.96
N HIS A 73 3.87 14.70 -22.50
CA HIS A 73 5.30 15.00 -22.49
C HIS A 73 5.65 15.92 -23.65
N ALA A 74 6.26 17.08 -23.38
CA ALA A 74 6.62 18.06 -24.41
C ALA A 74 7.55 17.51 -25.51
N SER A 75 8.26 16.41 -25.24
CA SER A 75 9.23 15.78 -26.15
C SER A 75 8.72 14.53 -26.86
N ALA A 76 7.48 14.09 -26.61
CA ALA A 76 6.89 12.91 -27.24
C ALA A 76 5.39 13.15 -27.49
N ASP A 77 4.90 12.80 -28.68
CA ASP A 77 3.47 12.90 -29.03
C ASP A 77 2.61 11.81 -28.35
N ARG A 78 2.95 11.50 -27.08
CA ARG A 78 2.39 10.42 -26.28
C ARG A 78 1.75 11.00 -25.03
N ILE A 79 0.47 10.73 -24.91
CA ILE A 79 -0.29 10.97 -23.69
C ILE A 79 -0.08 9.78 -22.77
N THR A 80 0.24 10.03 -21.51
CA THR A 80 0.32 9.00 -20.49
C THR A 80 -0.78 9.20 -19.46
N HIS A 81 -1.46 8.11 -19.11
CA HIS A 81 -2.40 8.05 -18.00
C HIS A 81 -1.75 7.32 -16.83
N THR A 82 -1.92 7.88 -15.65
CA THR A 82 -1.37 7.36 -14.40
C THR A 82 -2.51 7.24 -13.41
N SER A 83 -2.72 6.07 -12.82
CA SER A 83 -3.73 5.86 -11.78
C SER A 83 -3.47 6.74 -10.56
N GLU A 84 -4.51 6.98 -9.75
CA GLU A 84 -4.35 7.73 -8.50
C GLU A 84 -3.37 7.01 -7.55
N MET A 85 -3.40 5.68 -7.49
CA MET A 85 -2.48 4.86 -6.71
C MET A 85 -1.01 5.09 -7.10
N GLU A 86 -0.68 5.03 -8.40
CA GLU A 86 0.67 5.28 -8.91
C GLU A 86 1.11 6.72 -8.66
N SER A 87 0.27 7.70 -9.02
CA SER A 87 0.56 9.12 -8.82
C SER A 87 0.74 9.47 -7.34
N HIS A 88 -0.02 8.84 -6.46
CA HIS A 88 0.14 8.99 -5.02
C HIS A 88 1.45 8.36 -4.53
N ALA A 89 1.82 7.16 -5.01
CA ALA A 89 3.08 6.51 -4.65
C ALA A 89 4.30 7.37 -5.07
N GLU A 90 4.25 8.01 -6.24
CA GLU A 90 5.29 8.95 -6.71
C GLU A 90 5.54 10.08 -5.69
N CYS A 91 4.47 10.69 -5.16
CA CYS A 91 4.57 11.81 -4.22
C CYS A 91 4.82 11.38 -2.76
N CYS A 92 4.16 10.32 -2.29
CA CYS A 92 4.10 9.95 -0.88
C CYS A 92 5.31 9.09 -0.45
N SER A 93 5.79 8.25 -1.35
CA SER A 93 6.73 7.17 -1.04
C SER A 93 7.75 6.90 -2.15
N SER A 94 8.04 7.91 -2.98
CA SER A 94 9.10 7.88 -4.00
C SER A 94 8.91 6.75 -5.04
N SER A 95 7.71 6.72 -5.63
CA SER A 95 7.31 5.82 -6.73
C SER A 95 7.16 4.35 -6.37
N SER A 96 7.26 3.98 -5.10
CA SER A 96 6.87 2.65 -4.62
C SER A 96 5.93 2.80 -3.44
N GLY A 97 4.88 2.00 -3.33
CA GLY A 97 3.83 2.22 -2.32
C GLY A 97 3.19 0.94 -1.84
N LEU A 98 2.64 1.02 -0.62
CA LEU A 98 1.88 -0.05 0.01
C LEU A 98 0.49 0.47 0.33
N PHE A 99 -0.51 -0.30 -0.05
CA PHE A 99 -1.91 0.08 0.08
C PHE A 99 -2.73 -1.10 0.57
N ILE A 100 -3.84 -0.83 1.26
CA ILE A 100 -4.80 -1.87 1.66
C ILE A 100 -6.16 -1.61 1.00
N SER A 101 -6.70 -2.62 0.33
CA SER A 101 -8.05 -2.60 -0.24
C SER A 101 -9.10 -2.80 0.84
N LEU A 102 -10.09 -1.89 0.91
CA LEU A 102 -11.20 -2.06 1.85
C LEU A 102 -12.25 -3.07 1.37
N THR A 103 -12.23 -3.47 0.09
CA THR A 103 -13.19 -4.45 -0.47
C THR A 103 -12.71 -5.89 -0.34
N SER A 104 -11.41 -6.11 -0.09
CA SER A 104 -10.83 -7.47 -0.04
C SER A 104 -9.83 -7.70 1.10
N SER A 105 -9.48 -6.68 1.89
CA SER A 105 -8.38 -6.66 2.86
C SER A 105 -6.97 -6.89 2.27
N MET A 106 -6.86 -6.98 0.94
CA MET A 106 -5.60 -7.27 0.28
C MET A 106 -4.65 -6.08 0.35
N ILE A 107 -3.39 -6.39 0.62
CA ILE A 107 -2.24 -5.51 0.46
C ILE A 107 -1.85 -5.47 -1.01
N LEU A 108 -1.80 -4.26 -1.53
CA LEU A 108 -1.40 -3.94 -2.89
C LEU A 108 -0.06 -3.23 -2.83
N VAL A 109 0.85 -3.65 -3.70
CA VAL A 109 2.16 -3.05 -3.88
C VAL A 109 2.13 -2.26 -5.17
N SER A 110 2.63 -1.04 -5.17
CA SER A 110 2.95 -0.28 -6.38
C SER A 110 4.46 -0.11 -6.48
N ARG A 111 5.00 -0.24 -7.69
CA ARG A 111 6.39 0.05 -8.04
C ARG A 111 6.44 0.65 -9.44
N GLY A 112 6.70 1.95 -9.52
CA GLY A 112 6.64 2.72 -10.75
C GLY A 112 5.26 2.57 -11.39
N ARG A 113 5.22 2.00 -12.60
CA ARG A 113 3.98 1.82 -13.37
C ARG A 113 3.32 0.44 -13.23
N GLN A 114 3.79 -0.33 -12.26
CA GLN A 114 3.35 -1.69 -12.02
C GLN A 114 2.76 -1.80 -10.64
N SER A 115 1.74 -2.66 -10.52
CA SER A 115 1.13 -3.02 -9.25
C SER A 115 1.02 -4.52 -9.09
N ALA A 116 0.99 -4.98 -7.85
CA ALA A 116 0.89 -6.38 -7.51
C ALA A 116 0.05 -6.60 -6.26
N ILE A 117 -0.49 -7.81 -6.12
CA ILE A 117 -1.17 -8.27 -4.91
C ILE A 117 -0.14 -9.01 -4.07
N TRP A 118 0.10 -8.55 -2.86
CA TRP A 118 1.01 -9.22 -1.92
C TRP A 118 0.31 -10.32 -1.12
N GLY A 119 -0.99 -10.16 -0.86
CA GLY A 119 -1.80 -11.00 0.02
C GLY A 119 -2.45 -10.15 1.11
N THR A 120 -2.94 -10.73 2.20
CA THR A 120 -3.55 -9.97 3.31
C THR A 120 -2.74 -10.05 4.60
N VAL A 121 -2.74 -8.99 5.40
CA VAL A 121 -2.23 -9.01 6.78
C VAL A 121 -3.32 -9.28 7.81
N TYR A 122 -4.57 -9.45 7.38
CA TYR A 122 -5.74 -9.66 8.21
C TYR A 122 -6.26 -11.10 8.07
N LEU A 123 -6.51 -11.76 9.21
CA LEU A 123 -6.97 -13.15 9.27
C LEU A 123 -8.12 -13.29 10.27
N ASP A 124 -8.99 -14.27 10.06
CA ASP A 124 -10.03 -14.59 11.03
C ASP A 124 -9.46 -15.25 12.30
N ALA A 125 -10.34 -15.57 13.26
CA ALA A 125 -9.97 -16.22 14.51
C ALA A 125 -9.29 -17.59 14.33
N HIS A 126 -9.50 -18.25 13.17
CA HIS A 126 -8.91 -19.54 12.81
C HIS A 126 -7.65 -19.40 11.95
N LYS A 127 -7.13 -18.17 11.78
CA LYS A 127 -5.97 -17.86 10.92
C LYS A 127 -6.23 -18.08 9.43
N GLU A 128 -7.50 -18.05 9.01
CA GLU A 128 -7.90 -18.13 7.62
C GLU A 128 -8.10 -16.73 7.02
N GLU A 129 -7.93 -16.62 5.71
CA GLU A 129 -8.34 -15.42 4.97
C GLU A 129 -9.86 -15.41 4.74
N ASP A 130 -10.49 -14.24 4.80
CA ASP A 130 -11.86 -14.06 4.30
C ASP A 130 -11.83 -13.48 2.89
N ARG A 131 -11.90 -14.39 1.92
CA ARG A 131 -11.77 -14.10 0.48
C ARG A 131 -12.83 -13.10 0.04
N ASN A 132 -12.39 -11.91 -0.38
CA ASN A 132 -13.25 -10.78 -0.76
C ASN A 132 -14.29 -10.41 0.31
N LEU A 133 -13.99 -10.69 1.58
CA LEU A 133 -14.90 -10.44 2.71
C LEU A 133 -16.28 -11.12 2.56
N LYS A 134 -16.38 -12.17 1.74
CA LYS A 134 -17.66 -12.84 1.41
C LYS A 134 -18.27 -13.56 2.60
N ARG A 135 -17.47 -14.04 3.55
CA ARG A 135 -17.97 -14.76 4.74
C ARG A 135 -18.45 -13.78 5.81
N GLY A 136 -18.02 -12.52 5.75
CA GLY A 136 -18.34 -11.50 6.75
C GLY A 136 -17.76 -11.83 8.13
N LYS A 137 -16.62 -12.55 8.18
CA LYS A 137 -15.99 -12.89 9.45
C LYS A 137 -15.19 -11.69 9.97
N PRO A 138 -15.18 -11.46 11.30
CA PRO A 138 -14.24 -10.52 11.90
C PRO A 138 -12.80 -10.91 11.55
N LEU A 139 -12.04 -9.94 11.04
CA LEU A 139 -10.63 -10.12 10.70
C LEU A 139 -9.74 -9.31 11.63
N TYR A 140 -8.62 -9.92 11.99
CA TYR A 140 -7.65 -9.41 12.95
C TYR A 140 -6.27 -9.32 12.32
N LEU A 141 -5.55 -8.24 12.64
CA LEU A 141 -4.20 -8.01 12.18
C LEU A 141 -3.28 -9.13 12.67
N CYS A 142 -2.63 -9.81 11.72
CA CYS A 142 -1.65 -10.85 11.99
C CYS A 142 -0.26 -10.22 12.05
N GLU A 143 0.27 -10.05 13.27
CA GLU A 143 1.60 -9.46 13.51
C GLU A 143 2.74 -10.16 12.75
N THR A 144 2.63 -11.47 12.53
CA THR A 144 3.61 -12.21 11.73
C THR A 144 3.57 -11.80 10.25
N ARG A 145 2.38 -11.69 9.66
CA ARG A 145 2.25 -11.26 8.26
C ARG A 145 2.62 -9.79 8.10
N LEU A 146 2.27 -8.94 9.06
CA LEU A 146 2.69 -7.54 9.05
C LEU A 146 4.21 -7.40 9.08
N ARG A 147 4.91 -8.18 9.92
CA ARG A 147 6.38 -8.19 9.93
C ARG A 147 6.97 -8.64 8.59
N TRP A 148 6.39 -9.67 7.95
CA TRP A 148 6.82 -10.07 6.61
C TRP A 148 6.65 -8.95 5.60
N LEU A 149 5.52 -8.23 5.63
CA LEU A 149 5.31 -7.07 4.78
C LEU A 149 6.34 -5.96 5.05
N GLU A 150 6.66 -5.69 6.32
CA GLU A 150 7.68 -4.73 6.72
C GLU A 150 9.08 -5.13 6.21
N TYR A 151 9.43 -6.43 6.22
CA TYR A 151 10.68 -6.95 5.67
C TYR A 151 10.73 -6.85 4.15
N ASP A 152 9.71 -7.36 3.45
CA ASP A 152 9.62 -7.29 1.98
C ASP A 152 9.70 -5.84 1.50
N TRP A 153 9.10 -4.91 2.26
CA TRP A 153 9.23 -3.47 2.00
C TRP A 153 10.64 -2.92 2.29
N ALA A 154 11.26 -3.29 3.40
CA ALA A 154 12.59 -2.80 3.74
C ALA A 154 13.64 -3.23 2.71
N ASP A 155 13.57 -4.48 2.26
CA ASP A 155 14.51 -5.08 1.33
C ASP A 155 14.12 -4.83 -0.14
N GLN A 156 12.90 -4.34 -0.38
CA GLN A 156 12.29 -4.22 -1.71
C GLN A 156 12.27 -5.57 -2.47
N GLU A 157 12.18 -6.65 -1.71
CA GLU A 157 12.10 -8.03 -2.18
C GLU A 157 10.67 -8.55 -2.01
N TRP A 158 9.97 -8.76 -3.13
CA TRP A 158 8.57 -9.13 -3.14
C TRP A 158 8.38 -10.63 -3.32
N GLN A 159 8.95 -11.43 -2.42
CA GLN A 159 9.03 -12.90 -2.56
C GLN A 159 7.66 -13.60 -2.67
N ARG A 160 6.61 -12.96 -2.15
CA ARG A 160 5.21 -13.46 -2.18
C ARG A 160 4.41 -12.96 -3.37
N VAL A 161 4.99 -12.09 -4.20
CA VAL A 161 4.36 -11.55 -5.40
C VAL A 161 4.75 -12.41 -6.60
N TYR A 162 3.76 -13.08 -7.18
CA TYR A 162 3.97 -13.93 -8.36
C TYR A 162 3.70 -13.21 -9.68
N GLN A 163 2.95 -12.10 -9.65
CA GLN A 163 2.56 -11.39 -10.85
C GLN A 163 2.47 -9.88 -10.63
N TRP A 164 3.04 -9.15 -11.57
CA TRP A 164 2.95 -7.70 -11.68
C TRP A 164 2.05 -7.32 -12.84
N TYR A 165 1.21 -6.32 -12.62
CA TYR A 165 0.22 -5.81 -13.56
C TYR A 165 0.61 -4.40 -13.98
N SER A 166 0.53 -4.12 -15.27
CA SER A 166 0.69 -2.75 -15.76
C SER A 166 -0.56 -1.94 -15.43
N MET A 167 -0.38 -0.73 -14.89
CA MET A 167 -1.49 0.11 -14.44
C MET A 167 -1.96 1.13 -15.49
N PHE A 168 -1.78 0.84 -16.80
CA PHE A 168 -2.34 1.69 -17.87
C PHE A 168 -3.88 1.76 -17.80
N HIS A 169 -4.51 0.65 -17.40
CA HIS A 169 -5.94 0.57 -17.07
C HIS A 169 -6.10 -0.26 -15.79
N SER A 170 -6.75 0.31 -14.77
CA SER A 170 -6.89 -0.34 -13.47
C SER A 170 -7.78 -1.59 -13.50
N ASN A 171 -8.69 -1.71 -14.47
CA ASN A 171 -9.68 -2.79 -14.55
C ASN A 171 -9.08 -4.21 -14.50
N VAL A 172 -7.98 -4.45 -15.20
CA VAL A 172 -7.32 -5.77 -15.21
C VAL A 172 -6.80 -6.12 -13.82
N PHE A 173 -6.20 -5.14 -13.13
CA PHE A 173 -5.68 -5.32 -11.79
C PHE A 173 -6.81 -5.47 -10.76
N ILE A 174 -7.87 -4.65 -10.86
CA ILE A 174 -9.07 -4.74 -10.01
C ILE A 174 -9.73 -6.12 -10.14
N ASN A 175 -9.88 -6.64 -11.37
CA ASN A 175 -10.42 -7.99 -11.57
C ASN A 175 -9.51 -9.05 -10.94
N SER A 176 -8.19 -8.91 -11.08
CA SER A 176 -7.24 -9.81 -10.44
C SER A 176 -7.33 -9.78 -8.91
N ILE A 177 -7.62 -8.61 -8.30
CA ILE A 177 -7.89 -8.52 -6.85
C ILE A 177 -9.15 -9.30 -6.48
N ARG A 178 -10.21 -9.20 -7.28
CA ARG A 178 -11.46 -9.95 -7.05
C ARG A 178 -11.24 -11.46 -7.21
N ASP A 179 -10.39 -11.87 -8.14
CA ASP A 179 -10.19 -13.28 -8.49
C ASP A 179 -9.00 -13.92 -7.78
N CYS A 180 -8.22 -13.18 -6.99
CA CYS A 180 -6.98 -13.67 -6.36
C CYS A 180 -7.17 -14.95 -5.52
N HIS A 181 -8.36 -15.15 -4.97
CA HIS A 181 -8.74 -16.33 -4.20
C HIS A 181 -8.89 -17.62 -5.03
N LEU A 182 -8.92 -17.53 -6.36
CA LEU A 182 -9.04 -18.65 -7.29
C LEU A 182 -7.69 -19.23 -7.71
N HIS A 183 -6.60 -18.53 -7.41
CA HIS A 183 -5.25 -18.83 -7.90
C HIS A 183 -4.26 -19.19 -6.76
N GLN A 184 -4.79 -19.48 -5.57
CA GLN A 184 -4.03 -19.90 -4.37
C GLN A 184 -4.41 -21.32 -3.93
#